data_AF-A0A8C8YFT6-F1
#
_entry.id   AF-A0A8C8YFT6-F1
#
_cell.length_a   1.000
_cell.length_b   1.000
_cell.length_c   1.000
_cell.angle_alpha   90.00
_cell.angle_beta   90.00
_cell.angle_gamma   90.00
#
_symmetry.space_group_name_H-M   'P 1'
#
loop_
_entity.id
_entity.type
_entity.pdbx_description
1 polymer ?
#
loop_
_entity_poly.entity_id
_entity_poly.type
_entity_poly.pdbx_seq_one_letter_code
_entity_poly.pdbx_strand_id
1 'polypeptide(L)'
;MGGLEGHLYPGLSLFFCGLYQARLVSRALICNAPVQYPPRHPWNKGRWTWLRQIYYMGLLKILSACILVAQELHSIPTQFVLISKIYHQRNFVYRKQWQHLTFYMTIFLSGCVDVLSQNLLPQRCAALEQSVQVLGVFIFLPLMVSHMQDTEGVELRSHMLLTQAMFLLMLVVIAELWAPNMPLVWMMKAFLYLTTGSWLIQTGFMLYKPISGYKWMDDDENDIAFVTTFFCWHVVFNAILMVWIYSFSFLWMCPQMVPYCLHTLGYLDEKLWEVELSEKMIGLTPFWLLMAPKGSLFKLWGR
;
A
#
# COMPACT_ATOMS: atom_id res chain seq x y z
N MET A 1 -13.01 -9.76 26.24
CA MET A 1 -12.62 -10.15 24.87
C MET A 1 -13.06 -9.04 23.93
N GLY A 2 -12.29 -8.75 22.87
CA GLY A 2 -12.79 -7.90 21.79
C GLY A 2 -14.03 -8.54 21.17
N GLY A 3 -14.98 -7.76 20.67
CA GLY A 3 -16.15 -8.35 19.99
C GLY A 3 -15.79 -8.86 18.58
N LEU A 4 -16.79 -9.45 17.91
CA LEU A 4 -16.75 -9.69 16.46
C LEU A 4 -16.31 -8.44 15.69
N GLU A 5 -16.88 -7.29 16.07
CA GLU A 5 -16.61 -6.01 15.45
C GLU A 5 -15.14 -5.57 15.63
N GLY A 6 -14.53 -5.87 16.78
CA GLY A 6 -13.13 -5.59 17.07
C GLY A 6 -12.14 -6.41 16.23
N HIS A 7 -12.60 -7.46 15.55
CA HIS A 7 -11.81 -8.23 14.58
C HIS A 7 -12.19 -7.88 13.14
N LEU A 8 -13.49 -7.74 12.87
CA LEU A 8 -14.01 -7.53 11.53
C LEU A 8 -13.59 -6.18 10.93
N TYR A 9 -13.78 -5.07 11.66
CA TYR A 9 -13.45 -3.74 11.15
C TYR A 9 -11.96 -3.52 10.88
N PRO A 10 -11.03 -3.83 11.81
CA PRO A 10 -9.61 -3.71 11.50
C PRO A 10 -9.18 -4.69 10.40
N GLY A 11 -9.79 -5.88 10.34
CA GLY A 11 -9.52 -6.86 9.28
C GLY A 11 -9.91 -6.33 7.90
N LEU A 12 -11.10 -5.75 7.77
CA LEU A 12 -11.56 -5.10 6.54
C LEU A 12 -10.65 -3.94 6.14
N SER A 13 -10.29 -3.07 7.09
CA SER A 13 -9.40 -1.93 6.84
C SER A 13 -8.05 -2.38 6.25
N LEU A 14 -7.41 -3.37 6.88
CA LEU A 14 -6.13 -3.93 6.40
C LEU A 14 -6.28 -4.62 5.04
N PHE A 15 -7.37 -5.37 4.83
CA PHE A 15 -7.63 -6.05 3.56
C PHE A 15 -7.83 -5.06 2.40
N PHE A 16 -8.63 -4.02 2.59
CA PHE A 16 -8.81 -2.97 1.57
C PHE A 16 -7.53 -2.17 1.34
N CYS A 17 -6.74 -1.89 2.37
CA CYS A 17 -5.40 -1.32 2.20
C CYS A 17 -4.49 -2.22 1.35
N GLY A 18 -4.52 -3.53 1.60
CA GLY A 18 -3.79 -4.53 0.80
C GLY A 18 -4.21 -4.54 -0.66
N LEU A 19 -5.52 -4.54 -0.94
CA LEU A 19 -6.08 -4.45 -2.30
C LEU A 19 -5.64 -3.17 -3.02
N TYR A 20 -5.69 -2.04 -2.32
CA TYR A 20 -5.26 -0.76 -2.87
C TYR A 20 -3.76 -0.77 -3.22
N GLN A 21 -2.91 -1.27 -2.33
CA GLN A 21 -1.48 -1.39 -2.59
C GLN A 21 -1.19 -2.38 -3.71
N ALA A 22 -1.87 -3.53 -3.76
CA ALA A 22 -1.74 -4.51 -4.84
C ALA A 22 -2.02 -3.89 -6.21
N ARG A 23 -3.07 -3.07 -6.31
CA ARG A 23 -3.40 -2.31 -7.52
C ARG A 23 -2.31 -1.29 -7.86
N LEU A 24 -1.83 -0.52 -6.89
CA LEU A 24 -0.77 0.46 -7.13
C LEU A 24 0.52 -0.19 -7.64
N VAL A 25 0.93 -1.30 -7.01
CA VAL A 25 2.14 -2.04 -7.41
C VAL A 25 1.98 -2.65 -8.79
N SER A 26 0.81 -3.23 -9.10
CA SER A 26 0.53 -3.75 -10.43
C SER A 26 0.68 -2.66 -11.50
N ARG A 27 0.11 -1.48 -11.27
CA ARG A 27 0.26 -0.33 -12.19
C ARG A 27 1.72 0.11 -12.32
N ALA A 28 2.45 0.19 -11.21
CA ALA A 28 3.86 0.58 -11.23
C ALA A 28 4.72 -0.41 -12.04
N LEU A 29 4.48 -1.72 -11.88
CA LEU A 29 5.16 -2.77 -12.63
C LEU A 29 4.84 -2.69 -14.13
N ILE A 30 3.57 -2.55 -14.51
CA ILE A 30 3.16 -2.49 -15.92
C ILE A 30 3.73 -1.23 -16.60
N CYS A 31 3.75 -0.10 -15.89
CA CYS A 31 4.26 1.17 -16.44
C CYS A 31 5.79 1.35 -16.29
N ASN A 32 6.52 0.37 -15.74
CA ASN A 32 7.93 0.53 -15.34
C ASN A 32 8.20 1.83 -14.56
N ALA A 33 7.26 2.22 -13.69
CA ALA A 33 7.36 3.46 -12.95
C ALA A 33 8.40 3.33 -11.83
N PRO A 34 9.40 4.24 -11.75
CA PRO A 34 10.46 4.16 -10.75
C PRO A 34 9.99 4.50 -9.33
N VAL A 35 8.77 5.04 -9.17
CA VAL A 35 8.22 5.50 -7.89
C VAL A 35 6.77 5.04 -7.76
N GLN A 36 6.43 4.44 -6.61
CA GLN A 36 5.08 3.92 -6.31
C GLN A 36 3.99 5.00 -6.33
N TYR A 37 4.39 6.26 -6.09
CA TYR A 37 3.48 7.39 -6.02
C TYR A 37 3.92 8.49 -6.99
N PRO A 38 3.04 8.99 -7.87
CA PRO A 38 3.39 10.03 -8.82
C PRO A 38 3.74 11.35 -8.09
N PRO A 39 4.75 12.10 -8.57
CA PRO A 39 5.05 13.43 -8.06
C PRO A 39 3.84 14.36 -8.21
N ARG A 40 3.71 15.32 -7.28
CA ARG A 40 2.64 16.32 -7.29
C ARG A 40 2.72 17.13 -8.59
N HIS A 41 1.66 17.11 -9.39
CA HIS A 41 1.56 17.99 -10.57
C HIS A 41 1.59 19.46 -10.09
N PRO A 42 2.27 20.38 -10.81
CA PRO A 42 2.31 21.78 -10.43
C PRO A 42 0.90 22.34 -10.24
N TRP A 43 0.74 23.08 -9.14
CA TRP A 43 -0.49 23.67 -8.67
C TRP A 43 -1.03 24.63 -9.75
N ASN A 44 -1.96 24.17 -10.59
CA ASN A 44 -2.61 25.05 -11.55
C ASN A 44 -4.11 25.23 -11.25
N LYS A 45 -4.56 26.46 -11.46
CA LYS A 45 -5.66 27.14 -10.75
C LYS A 45 -7.03 26.47 -10.95
N GLY A 46 -7.58 25.94 -9.86
CA GLY A 46 -8.99 25.53 -9.78
C GLY A 46 -9.34 24.87 -8.45
N ARG A 47 -10.40 25.34 -7.77
CA ARG A 47 -10.89 24.74 -6.51
C ARG A 47 -11.30 23.27 -6.70
N TRP A 48 -11.73 22.91 -7.92
CA TRP A 48 -12.13 21.56 -8.34
C TRP A 48 -10.94 20.65 -8.73
N THR A 49 -9.88 21.19 -9.33
CA THR A 49 -8.65 20.44 -9.60
C THR A 49 -7.89 20.14 -8.31
N TRP A 50 -7.98 21.02 -7.31
CA TRP A 50 -7.48 20.77 -5.95
C TRP A 50 -8.20 19.59 -5.29
N LEU A 51 -9.53 19.56 -5.29
CA LEU A 51 -10.31 18.44 -4.73
C LEU A 51 -9.96 17.11 -5.41
N ARG A 52 -9.71 17.12 -6.73
CA ARG A 52 -9.35 15.91 -7.50
C ARG A 52 -7.95 15.37 -7.17
N GLN A 53 -7.08 16.18 -6.56
CA GLN A 53 -5.68 15.85 -6.25
C GLN A 53 -5.47 15.43 -4.78
N ILE A 54 -6.52 15.48 -3.94
CA ILE A 54 -6.43 15.09 -2.53
C ILE A 54 -6.16 13.58 -2.43
N TYR A 55 -5.13 13.22 -1.67
CA TYR A 55 -4.91 11.83 -1.30
C TYR A 55 -5.84 11.47 -0.14
N TYR A 56 -6.84 10.65 -0.44
CA TYR A 56 -7.90 10.26 0.52
C TYR A 56 -7.47 9.19 1.53
N MET A 57 -6.35 8.50 1.32
CA MET A 57 -5.94 7.36 2.18
C MET A 57 -5.70 7.79 3.63
N GLY A 58 -5.08 8.95 3.87
CA GLY A 58 -4.88 9.46 5.22
C GLY A 58 -6.19 9.81 5.92
N LEU A 59 -7.16 10.40 5.19
CA LEU A 59 -8.49 10.68 5.73
C LEU A 59 -9.26 9.40 6.06
N LEU A 60 -9.16 8.37 5.21
CA LEU A 60 -9.77 7.05 5.47
C LEU A 60 -9.17 6.41 6.72
N LYS A 61 -7.85 6.48 6.93
CA LYS A 61 -7.21 6.01 8.16
C LYS A 61 -7.75 6.73 9.40
N ILE A 62 -7.83 8.06 9.36
CA ILE A 62 -8.39 8.86 10.46
C ILE A 62 -9.83 8.45 10.77
N LEU A 63 -10.70 8.42 9.75
CA LEU A 63 -12.11 8.06 9.93
C LEU A 63 -12.26 6.64 10.48
N SER A 64 -11.48 5.68 9.95
CA SER A 64 -11.49 4.30 10.43
C SER A 64 -11.06 4.20 11.89
N ALA A 65 -10.01 4.92 12.30
CA ALA A 65 -9.54 4.93 13.66
C ALA A 65 -10.57 5.57 14.61
N CYS A 66 -11.23 6.66 14.21
CA CYS A 66 -12.29 7.27 15.00
C CYS A 66 -13.48 6.32 15.22
N ILE A 67 -13.91 5.60 14.18
CA ILE A 67 -14.99 4.61 14.26
C ILE A 67 -14.59 3.48 15.23
N LEU A 68 -13.38 2.94 15.08
CA LEU A 68 -12.87 1.87 15.93
C LEU A 68 -12.77 2.29 17.40
N VAL A 69 -12.30 3.51 17.68
CA VAL A 69 -12.27 4.06 19.04
C VAL A 69 -13.67 4.26 19.60
N ALA A 70 -14.59 4.84 18.82
CA ALA A 70 -15.97 5.04 19.26
C ALA A 70 -16.66 3.71 19.61
N GLN A 71 -16.43 2.67 18.82
CA GLN A 71 -16.98 1.33 19.05
C GLN A 71 -16.41 0.67 20.31
N GLU A 72 -15.10 0.75 20.54
CA GLU A 72 -14.49 0.23 21.77
C GLU A 72 -15.02 0.96 23.01
N LEU A 73 -15.17 2.29 22.93
CA LEU A 73 -15.74 3.08 24.03
C LEU A 73 -17.22 2.76 24.26
N HIS A 74 -18.00 2.50 23.20
CA HIS A 74 -19.40 2.09 23.31
C HIS A 74 -19.56 0.71 23.98
N SER A 75 -18.58 -0.17 23.82
CA SER A 75 -18.57 -1.51 24.42
C SER A 75 -18.35 -1.50 25.93
N ILE A 76 -18.11 -0.33 26.54
CA ILE A 76 -17.76 -0.20 27.96
C ILE A 76 -18.98 0.32 28.74
N PRO A 77 -19.54 -0.48 29.67
CA PRO A 77 -20.89 -0.25 30.21
C PRO A 77 -21.01 0.90 31.22
N THR A 78 -19.92 1.46 31.74
CA THR A 78 -19.98 2.45 32.83
C THR A 78 -19.02 3.63 32.64
N GLN A 79 -17.75 3.49 33.02
CA GLN A 79 -16.73 4.54 32.92
C GLN A 79 -15.42 3.94 32.43
N PHE A 80 -14.74 4.65 31.53
CA PHE A 80 -13.41 4.28 31.05
C PHE A 80 -12.35 4.61 32.11
N VAL A 81 -12.20 3.70 33.08
CA VAL A 81 -11.27 3.85 34.19
C VAL A 81 -10.05 2.94 33.97
N LEU A 82 -8.85 3.50 34.09
CA LEU A 82 -7.59 2.77 33.93
C LEU A 82 -7.31 1.83 35.12
N ILE A 83 -7.58 2.29 36.34
CA ILE A 83 -7.32 1.55 37.59
C ILE A 83 -8.57 1.60 38.44
N SER A 84 -9.10 0.43 38.79
CA SER A 84 -10.08 0.33 39.86
C SER A 84 -9.37 0.20 41.20
N LYS A 85 -9.87 0.91 42.22
CA LYS A 85 -9.44 0.78 43.62
C LYS A 85 -10.41 -0.06 44.46
N ILE A 86 -11.18 -0.93 43.81
CA ILE A 86 -12.12 -1.83 44.48
C ILE A 86 -11.30 -2.92 45.20
N TYR A 87 -11.55 -3.10 46.51
CA TYR A 87 -10.91 -4.07 47.42
C TYR A 87 -9.38 -3.92 47.66
N HIS A 88 -8.84 -2.69 47.75
CA HIS A 88 -7.42 -2.42 48.05
C HIS A 88 -6.39 -3.05 47.08
N GLN A 89 -6.81 -3.75 46.02
CA GLN A 89 -5.95 -4.21 44.95
C GLN A 89 -5.94 -3.20 43.79
N ARG A 90 -4.73 -2.87 43.31
CA ARG A 90 -4.53 -2.04 42.12
C ARG A 90 -4.65 -2.92 40.87
N ASN A 91 -5.87 -3.25 40.48
CA ASN A 91 -6.12 -4.02 39.26
C ASN A 91 -6.37 -3.08 38.08
N PHE A 92 -5.60 -3.25 37.00
CA PHE A 92 -5.88 -2.60 35.72
C PHE A 92 -7.11 -3.24 35.10
N VAL A 93 -8.16 -2.45 34.90
CA VAL A 93 -9.43 -2.92 34.34
C VAL A 93 -9.42 -2.67 32.83
N TYR A 94 -10.12 -3.50 32.06
CA TYR A 94 -10.26 -3.35 30.61
C TYR A 94 -8.94 -3.41 29.83
N ARG A 95 -8.00 -4.28 30.26
CA ARG A 95 -6.66 -4.43 29.65
C ARG A 95 -6.70 -4.58 28.12
N LYS A 96 -7.59 -5.44 27.58
CA LYS A 96 -7.72 -5.66 26.13
C LYS A 96 -8.22 -4.41 25.39
N GLN A 97 -9.17 -3.67 25.97
CA GLN A 97 -9.66 -2.41 25.39
C GLN A 97 -8.58 -1.33 25.37
N TRP A 98 -7.75 -1.23 26.41
CA TRP A 98 -6.59 -0.32 26.41
C TRP A 98 -5.55 -0.68 25.35
N GLN A 99 -5.33 -1.98 25.10
CA GLN A 99 -4.45 -2.44 24.01
C GLN A 99 -5.03 -2.05 22.64
N HIS A 100 -6.33 -2.28 22.42
CA HIS A 100 -7.02 -1.89 21.18
C HIS A 100 -6.97 -0.37 20.96
N LEU A 101 -7.29 0.42 21.99
CA LEU A 101 -7.21 1.88 21.93
C LEU A 101 -5.79 2.35 21.56
N THR A 102 -4.76 1.77 22.19
CA THR A 102 -3.36 2.09 21.88
C THR A 102 -3.05 1.80 20.42
N PHE A 103 -3.46 0.63 19.91
CA PHE A 103 -3.27 0.28 18.51
C PHE A 103 -4.00 1.26 17.57
N TYR A 104 -5.28 1.57 17.83
CA TYR A 104 -6.05 2.48 16.99
C TYR A 104 -5.50 3.91 16.98
N MET A 105 -4.93 4.37 18.09
CA MET A 105 -4.23 5.66 18.16
C MET A 105 -3.01 5.69 17.24
N THR A 106 -2.28 4.58 17.04
CA THR A 106 -1.18 4.54 16.07
C THR A 106 -1.68 4.66 14.63
N ILE A 107 -2.84 4.06 14.32
CA ILE A 107 -3.48 4.18 12.99
C ILE A 107 -3.96 5.62 12.76
N PHE A 108 -4.58 6.25 13.77
CA PHE A 108 -4.99 7.64 13.73
C PHE A 108 -3.79 8.56 13.45
N LEU A 109 -2.69 8.39 14.20
CA LEU A 109 -1.48 9.17 14.01
C LEU A 109 -0.88 8.97 12.60
N SER A 110 -0.85 7.74 12.10
CA SER A 110 -0.45 7.46 10.71
C SER A 110 -1.33 8.19 9.71
N GLY A 111 -2.65 8.22 9.91
CA GLY A 111 -3.57 8.96 9.05
C GLY A 111 -3.33 10.48 9.09
N CYS A 112 -3.08 11.06 10.27
CA CYS A 112 -2.72 12.47 10.40
C CYS A 112 -1.44 12.82 9.66
N VAL A 113 -0.42 11.97 9.76
CA VAL A 113 0.87 12.15 9.09
C VAL A 113 0.73 12.02 7.58
N ASP A 114 -0.06 11.06 7.10
CA ASP A 114 -0.38 10.93 5.67
C ASP A 114 -1.08 12.20 5.14
N VAL A 115 -2.08 12.73 5.86
CA VAL A 115 -2.77 13.96 5.46
C VAL A 115 -1.82 15.15 5.45
N LEU A 116 -1.01 15.31 6.51
CA LEU A 116 -0.04 16.39 6.62
C LEU A 116 0.98 16.33 5.47
N SER A 117 1.55 15.15 5.24
CA SER A 117 2.57 14.92 4.21
C SER A 117 2.03 15.06 2.79
N GLN A 118 0.86 14.49 2.51
CA GLN A 118 0.35 14.38 1.13
C GLN A 118 -0.47 15.60 0.69
N ASN A 119 -1.15 16.28 1.63
CA ASN A 119 -2.11 17.33 1.30
C ASN A 119 -1.71 18.73 1.81
N LEU A 120 -1.05 18.84 2.96
CA LEU A 120 -0.76 20.12 3.61
C LEU A 120 0.65 20.64 3.33
N LEU A 121 1.67 19.76 3.32
CA LEU A 121 3.05 20.17 3.08
C LEU A 121 3.28 20.57 1.60
N PRO A 122 4.18 21.54 1.34
CA PRO A 122 4.57 21.90 -0.04
C PRO A 122 5.19 20.71 -0.78
N GLN A 123 6.02 19.93 -0.08
CA GLN A 123 6.69 18.74 -0.58
C GLN A 123 6.30 17.55 0.29
N ARG A 124 5.94 16.43 -0.35
CA ARG A 124 5.58 15.19 0.33
C ARG A 124 6.79 14.58 1.02
N CYS A 125 6.60 14.16 2.27
CA CYS A 125 7.61 13.49 3.08
C CYS A 125 7.30 11.99 3.20
N ALA A 126 7.62 11.22 2.17
CA ALA A 126 7.37 9.78 2.14
C ALA A 126 8.08 9.01 3.28
N ALA A 127 9.28 9.46 3.67
CA ALA A 127 10.02 8.86 4.78
C ALA A 127 9.27 8.99 6.11
N LEU A 128 8.58 10.11 6.35
CA LEU A 128 7.79 10.32 7.57
C LEU A 128 6.56 9.41 7.58
N GLU A 129 5.85 9.30 6.45
CA GLU A 129 4.70 8.39 6.28
C GLU A 129 5.12 6.93 6.59
N GLN A 130 6.22 6.47 5.99
CA GLN A 130 6.76 5.13 6.21
C GLN A 130 7.24 4.92 7.66
N SER A 131 7.91 5.91 8.26
CA SER A 131 8.41 5.81 9.63
C SER A 131 7.28 5.61 10.65
N VAL A 132 6.18 6.34 10.47
CA VAL A 132 5.02 6.23 11.37
C VAL A 132 4.27 4.91 11.15
N GLN A 133 4.26 4.41 9.91
CA GLN A 133 3.75 3.06 9.63
C GLN A 133 4.59 1.97 10.32
N VAL A 134 5.92 2.06 10.25
CA VAL A 134 6.83 1.14 10.96
C VAL A 134 6.60 1.20 12.47
N LEU A 135 6.47 2.41 13.04
CA LEU A 135 6.18 2.61 14.45
C LEU A 135 4.86 1.93 14.86
N GLY A 136 3.82 2.03 14.04
CA GLY A 136 2.53 1.37 14.28
C GLY A 136 2.66 -0.16 14.35
N VAL A 137 3.37 -0.78 13.41
CA VAL A 137 3.60 -2.23 13.43
C VAL A 137 4.51 -2.63 14.60
N PHE A 138 5.46 -1.78 14.97
CA PHE A 138 6.34 -1.99 16.12
C PHE A 138 5.60 -1.98 17.46
N ILE A 139 4.63 -1.09 17.64
CA ILE A 139 3.79 -1.05 18.85
C ILE A 139 2.81 -2.24 18.87
N PHE A 140 2.33 -2.69 17.71
CA PHE A 140 1.37 -3.79 17.63
C PHE A 140 1.92 -5.12 18.19
N LEU A 141 3.16 -5.50 17.88
CA LEU A 141 3.72 -6.78 18.32
C LEU A 141 3.74 -6.99 19.85
N PRO A 142 4.30 -6.08 20.68
CA PRO A 142 4.27 -6.24 22.13
C PRO A 142 2.84 -6.21 22.70
N LEU A 143 1.93 -5.43 22.09
CA LEU A 143 0.52 -5.48 22.46
C LEU A 143 -0.06 -6.87 22.23
N MET A 144 0.20 -7.50 21.09
CA MET A 144 -0.24 -8.87 20.80
C MET A 144 0.34 -9.91 21.75
N VAL A 145 1.62 -9.83 22.10
CA VAL A 145 2.24 -10.74 23.08
C VAL A 145 1.48 -10.66 24.40
N SER A 146 1.17 -9.45 24.88
CA SER A 146 0.39 -9.28 26.11
C SER A 146 -1.11 -9.63 25.96
N HIS A 147 -1.65 -9.56 24.74
CA HIS A 147 -3.05 -9.87 24.43
C HIS A 147 -3.32 -11.38 24.48
N MET A 148 -2.35 -12.20 24.09
CA MET A 148 -2.47 -13.66 24.04
C MET A 148 -2.27 -14.37 25.39
N GLN A 149 -1.79 -13.67 26.43
CA GLN A 149 -1.44 -14.29 27.71
C GLN A 149 -2.61 -14.95 28.45
N ASP A 150 -3.85 -14.54 28.15
CA ASP A 150 -5.07 -15.03 28.78
C ASP A 150 -5.98 -15.77 27.79
N THR A 151 -5.42 -16.24 26.67
CA THR A 151 -6.12 -16.95 25.59
C THR A 151 -5.58 -18.37 25.44
N GLU A 152 -6.44 -19.32 25.09
CA GLU A 152 -6.08 -20.73 24.90
C GLU A 152 -6.63 -21.26 23.55
N GLY A 153 -6.31 -22.50 23.20
CA GLY A 153 -6.90 -23.21 22.07
C GLY A 153 -6.90 -22.49 20.72
N VAL A 154 -8.10 -22.34 20.15
CA VAL A 154 -8.36 -21.76 18.82
C VAL A 154 -8.07 -20.27 18.82
N GLU A 155 -8.47 -19.53 19.87
CA GLU A 155 -8.18 -18.10 20.00
C GLU A 155 -6.67 -17.86 20.03
N LEU A 156 -5.93 -18.60 20.86
CA LEU A 156 -4.49 -18.48 20.96
C LEU A 156 -3.82 -18.79 19.62
N ARG A 157 -4.16 -19.93 18.99
CA ARG A 157 -3.57 -20.33 17.72
C ARG A 157 -3.80 -19.31 16.62
N SER A 158 -4.99 -18.71 16.58
CA SER A 158 -5.36 -17.69 15.59
C SER A 158 -4.53 -16.42 15.73
N HIS A 159 -4.37 -15.95 16.97
CA HIS A 159 -3.59 -14.75 17.28
C HIS A 159 -2.08 -14.97 17.11
N MET A 160 -1.57 -16.19 17.33
CA MET A 160 -0.17 -16.53 17.03
C MET A 160 0.12 -16.40 15.52
N LEU A 161 -0.76 -16.94 14.67
CA LEU A 161 -0.62 -16.84 13.21
C LEU A 161 -0.73 -15.39 12.72
N LEU A 162 -1.66 -14.61 13.31
CA LEU A 162 -1.76 -13.16 13.06
C LEU A 162 -0.48 -12.43 13.45
N THR A 163 0.09 -12.74 14.61
CA THR A 163 1.33 -12.14 15.11
C THR A 163 2.51 -12.48 14.19
N GLN A 164 2.59 -13.71 13.69
CA GLN A 164 3.60 -14.12 12.71
C GLN A 164 3.48 -13.33 11.40
N ALA A 165 2.27 -13.18 10.84
CA ALA A 165 2.05 -12.40 9.62
C ALA A 165 2.43 -10.92 9.81
N MET A 166 2.09 -10.35 10.96
CA MET A 166 2.43 -8.97 11.32
C MET A 166 3.92 -8.76 11.58
N PHE A 167 4.62 -9.75 12.13
CA PHE A 167 6.07 -9.73 12.26
C PHE A 167 6.75 -9.74 10.89
N LEU A 168 6.30 -10.58 9.95
CA LEU A 168 6.81 -10.54 8.57
C LEU A 168 6.52 -9.18 7.92
N LEU A 169 5.32 -8.61 8.15
CA LEU A 169 4.98 -7.29 7.65
C LEU A 169 5.91 -6.21 8.21
N MET A 170 6.25 -6.28 9.51
CA MET A 170 7.24 -5.40 10.14
C MET A 170 8.57 -5.43 9.40
N LEU A 171 9.10 -6.63 9.13
CA LEU A 171 10.38 -6.77 8.43
C LEU A 171 10.32 -6.13 7.04
N VAL A 172 9.20 -6.31 6.32
CA VAL A 172 9.01 -5.72 5.00
C VAL A 172 8.90 -4.20 5.05
N VAL A 173 8.16 -3.63 6.01
CA VAL A 173 8.05 -2.16 6.12
C VAL A 173 9.36 -1.51 6.59
N ILE A 174 10.17 -2.22 7.39
CA ILE A 174 11.53 -1.78 7.73
C ILE A 174 12.43 -1.84 6.49
N ALA A 175 12.38 -2.93 5.72
CA ALA A 175 13.14 -3.06 4.47
C ALA A 175 12.78 -1.95 3.47
N GLU A 176 11.51 -1.53 3.44
CA GLU A 176 11.04 -0.42 2.61
C GLU A 176 11.69 0.93 2.96
N LEU A 177 12.05 1.18 4.23
CA LEU A 177 12.77 2.41 4.59
C LEU A 177 14.15 2.48 3.94
N TRP A 178 14.82 1.33 3.81
CA TRP A 178 16.14 1.25 3.19
C TRP A 178 16.08 1.18 1.67
N ALA A 179 15.03 0.52 1.14
CA ALA A 179 14.87 0.27 -0.28
C ALA A 179 13.46 0.67 -0.77
N PRO A 180 13.13 1.98 -0.75
CA PRO A 180 11.77 2.46 -1.00
C PRO A 180 11.32 2.29 -2.45
N ASN A 181 12.23 2.05 -3.39
CA ASN A 181 11.96 1.93 -4.83
C ASN A 181 12.02 0.48 -5.36
N MET A 182 11.99 -0.53 -4.47
CA MET A 182 12.03 -1.93 -4.88
C MET A 182 10.62 -2.51 -5.03
N PRO A 183 10.17 -2.88 -6.24
CA PRO A 183 8.82 -3.39 -6.46
C PRO A 183 8.50 -4.66 -5.68
N LEU A 184 9.51 -5.51 -5.46
CA LEU A 184 9.39 -6.73 -4.66
C LEU A 184 8.95 -6.43 -3.22
N VAL A 185 9.52 -5.39 -2.60
CA VAL A 185 9.16 -4.96 -1.24
C VAL A 185 7.70 -4.50 -1.22
N TRP A 186 7.27 -3.75 -2.23
CA TRP A 186 5.88 -3.31 -2.33
C TRP A 186 4.90 -4.47 -2.55
N MET A 187 5.26 -5.46 -3.38
CA MET A 187 4.45 -6.67 -3.59
C MET A 187 4.30 -7.47 -2.29
N MET A 188 5.41 -7.71 -1.58
CA MET A 188 5.40 -8.42 -0.29
C MET A 188 4.57 -7.68 0.75
N LYS A 189 4.67 -6.35 0.80
CA LYS A 189 3.87 -5.52 1.70
C LYS A 189 2.38 -5.67 1.42
N ALA A 190 1.97 -5.53 0.15
CA ALA A 190 0.58 -5.69 -0.25
C ALA A 190 0.03 -7.08 0.08
N PHE A 191 0.81 -8.12 -0.21
CA PHE A 191 0.47 -9.52 0.07
C PHE A 191 0.27 -9.78 1.58
N LEU A 192 1.17 -9.27 2.42
CA LEU A 192 1.07 -9.43 3.87
C LEU A 192 -0.09 -8.62 4.45
N TYR A 193 -0.41 -7.43 3.91
CA TYR A 193 -1.63 -6.71 4.28
C TYR A 193 -2.90 -7.50 3.97
N LEU A 194 -2.98 -8.10 2.77
CA LEU A 194 -4.11 -8.95 2.38
C LEU A 194 -4.23 -10.18 3.30
N THR A 195 -3.11 -10.83 3.59
CA THR A 195 -3.06 -12.01 4.45
C THR A 195 -3.50 -11.68 5.87
N THR A 196 -2.91 -10.66 6.50
CA THR A 196 -3.30 -10.21 7.85
C THR A 196 -4.76 -9.78 7.89
N GLY A 197 -5.21 -8.97 6.93
CA GLY A 197 -6.58 -8.46 6.91
C GLY A 197 -7.62 -9.57 6.75
N SER A 198 -7.45 -10.45 5.76
CA SER A 198 -8.36 -11.56 5.52
C SER A 198 -8.37 -12.57 6.68
N TRP A 199 -7.21 -12.83 7.30
CA TRP A 199 -7.13 -13.71 8.47
C TRP A 199 -7.83 -13.12 9.70
N LEU A 200 -7.71 -11.81 9.92
CA LEU A 200 -8.37 -11.14 11.04
C LEU A 200 -9.91 -11.15 10.88
N ILE A 201 -10.41 -10.99 9.66
CA ILE A 201 -11.84 -11.18 9.33
C ILE A 201 -12.27 -12.61 9.67
N GLN A 202 -11.54 -13.62 9.17
CA GLN A 202 -11.85 -15.03 9.42
C GLN A 202 -11.84 -15.35 10.93
N THR A 203 -10.86 -14.82 11.67
CA THR A 203 -10.74 -14.98 13.13
C THR A 203 -11.97 -14.42 13.84
N GLY A 204 -12.45 -13.24 13.42
CA GLY A 204 -13.69 -12.66 13.96
C GLY A 204 -14.90 -13.58 13.79
N PHE A 205 -15.10 -14.12 12.58
CA PHE A 205 -16.19 -15.08 12.36
C PHE A 205 -15.99 -16.37 13.13
N MET A 206 -14.78 -16.93 13.13
CA MET A 206 -14.48 -18.19 13.80
C MET A 206 -14.75 -18.13 15.31
N LEU A 207 -14.37 -17.05 15.98
CA LEU A 207 -14.49 -16.92 17.44
C LEU A 207 -15.89 -16.49 17.91
N TYR A 208 -16.59 -15.65 17.14
CA TYR A 208 -17.84 -15.02 17.62
C TYR A 208 -19.09 -15.41 16.84
N LYS A 209 -18.98 -15.71 15.55
CA LYS A 209 -20.15 -16.00 14.70
C LYS A 209 -19.76 -16.94 13.55
N PRO A 210 -19.53 -18.22 13.83
CA PRO A 210 -19.01 -19.17 12.85
C PRO A 210 -20.02 -19.32 11.70
N ILE A 211 -19.52 -19.23 10.47
CA ILE A 211 -20.36 -19.30 9.26
C ILE A 211 -21.03 -20.68 9.13
N SER A 212 -20.38 -21.74 9.62
CA SER A 212 -20.91 -23.11 9.66
C SER A 212 -22.04 -23.29 10.68
N GLY A 213 -22.23 -22.34 11.60
CA GLY A 213 -23.15 -22.47 12.74
C GLY A 213 -22.60 -23.31 13.91
N TYR A 214 -21.47 -24.01 13.72
CA TYR A 214 -20.81 -24.78 14.78
C TYR A 214 -19.72 -23.94 15.45
N LYS A 215 -19.81 -23.83 16.78
CA LYS A 215 -18.81 -23.12 17.59
C LYS A 215 -17.53 -23.94 17.63
N TRP A 216 -16.41 -23.26 17.37
CA TRP A 216 -15.08 -23.80 17.51
C TRP A 216 -14.72 -23.91 19.00
N MET A 217 -14.10 -25.02 19.37
CA MET A 217 -13.80 -25.36 20.76
C MET A 217 -12.30 -25.26 21.04
N ASP A 218 -11.94 -24.61 22.15
CA ASP A 218 -10.54 -24.38 22.52
C ASP A 218 -9.84 -25.65 23.04
N ASP A 219 -10.60 -26.69 23.39
CA ASP A 219 -10.12 -27.98 23.87
C ASP A 219 -10.14 -29.09 22.80
N ASP A 220 -10.64 -28.81 21.58
CA ASP A 220 -10.63 -29.78 20.48
C ASP A 220 -9.34 -29.64 19.64
N GLU A 221 -8.51 -30.66 19.66
CA GLU A 221 -7.26 -30.70 18.89
C GLU A 221 -7.50 -30.60 17.37
N ASN A 222 -8.62 -31.10 16.87
CA ASN A 222 -8.96 -31.00 15.45
C ASN A 222 -9.22 -29.55 15.07
N ASP A 223 -10.04 -28.85 15.86
CA ASP A 223 -10.32 -27.43 15.65
C ASP A 223 -9.00 -26.64 15.64
N ILE A 224 -8.13 -26.84 16.64
CA ILE A 224 -6.83 -26.15 16.69
C ILE A 224 -5.96 -26.46 15.44
N ALA A 225 -5.93 -27.71 14.97
CA ALA A 225 -5.19 -28.10 13.79
C ALA A 225 -5.74 -27.44 12.51
N PHE A 226 -7.07 -27.40 12.37
CA PHE A 226 -7.72 -26.80 11.20
C PHE A 226 -7.52 -25.28 11.12
N VAL A 227 -7.34 -24.57 12.23
CA VAL A 227 -6.98 -23.13 12.24
C VAL A 227 -5.77 -22.87 11.34
N THR A 228 -4.71 -23.67 11.48
CA THR A 228 -3.49 -23.50 10.68
C THR A 228 -3.74 -23.80 9.21
N THR A 229 -4.54 -24.83 8.92
CA THR A 229 -4.91 -25.21 7.56
C THR A 229 -5.69 -24.08 6.88
N PHE A 230 -6.65 -23.47 7.56
CA PHE A 230 -7.40 -22.32 7.06
C PHE A 230 -6.47 -21.12 6.79
N PHE A 231 -5.53 -20.83 7.70
CA PHE A 231 -4.54 -19.78 7.47
C PHE A 231 -3.72 -20.02 6.19
N CYS A 232 -3.26 -21.25 5.95
CA CYS A 232 -2.55 -21.59 4.71
C CYS A 232 -3.42 -21.39 3.46
N TRP A 233 -4.72 -21.69 3.52
CA TRP A 233 -5.64 -21.38 2.42
C TRP A 233 -5.75 -19.88 2.17
N HIS A 234 -5.76 -19.03 3.21
CA HIS A 234 -5.72 -17.57 3.04
C HIS A 234 -4.43 -17.12 2.35
N VAL A 235 -3.28 -17.66 2.71
CA VAL A 235 -1.98 -17.35 2.07
C VAL A 235 -2.04 -17.67 0.57
N VAL A 236 -2.51 -18.86 0.20
CA VAL A 236 -2.64 -19.28 -1.20
C VAL A 236 -3.65 -18.43 -1.96
N PHE A 237 -4.84 -18.22 -1.40
CA PHE A 237 -5.90 -17.43 -2.03
C PHE A 237 -5.47 -15.98 -2.26
N ASN A 238 -4.81 -15.36 -1.30
CA ASN A 238 -4.31 -13.98 -1.46
C ASN A 238 -3.19 -13.89 -2.51
N ALA A 239 -2.37 -14.93 -2.67
CA ALA A 239 -1.37 -14.97 -3.74
C ALA A 239 -2.03 -15.05 -5.12
N ILE A 240 -3.06 -15.90 -5.25
CA ILE A 240 -3.89 -15.97 -6.47
C ILE A 240 -4.54 -14.61 -6.73
N LEU A 241 -5.15 -13.99 -5.72
CA LEU A 241 -5.78 -12.68 -5.83
C LEU A 241 -4.81 -11.60 -6.33
N MET A 242 -3.55 -11.60 -5.87
CA MET A 242 -2.51 -10.69 -6.38
C MET A 242 -2.25 -10.89 -7.88
N VAL A 243 -2.14 -12.14 -8.34
CA VAL A 243 -1.97 -12.48 -9.76
C VAL A 243 -3.18 -12.03 -10.58
N TRP A 244 -4.39 -12.22 -10.06
CA TRP A 244 -5.63 -11.75 -10.70
C TRP A 244 -5.68 -10.23 -10.81
N ILE A 245 -5.34 -9.49 -9.76
CA ILE A 245 -5.29 -8.01 -9.78
C ILE A 245 -4.27 -7.51 -10.81
N TYR A 246 -3.09 -8.14 -10.87
CA TYR A 246 -2.06 -7.83 -11.86
C TYR A 246 -2.55 -8.07 -13.28
N SER A 247 -3.09 -9.27 -13.53
CA SER A 247 -3.60 -9.67 -14.86
C SER A 247 -4.73 -8.74 -15.33
N PHE A 248 -5.67 -8.43 -14.44
CA PHE A 248 -6.76 -7.49 -14.75
C PHE A 248 -6.24 -6.07 -15.02
N SER A 249 -5.28 -5.59 -14.22
CA SER A 249 -4.65 -4.27 -14.44
C SER A 249 -3.93 -4.22 -15.78
N PHE A 250 -3.24 -5.30 -16.16
CA PHE A 250 -2.56 -5.42 -17.44
C PHE A 250 -3.55 -5.39 -18.61
N LEU A 251 -4.61 -6.20 -18.55
CA LEU A 251 -5.67 -6.20 -19.57
C LEU A 251 -6.39 -4.87 -19.70
N TRP A 252 -6.59 -4.14 -18.60
CA TRP A 252 -7.22 -2.82 -18.63
C TRP A 252 -6.31 -1.74 -19.23
N MET A 253 -5.02 -1.81 -18.95
CA MET A 253 -4.03 -0.83 -19.40
C MET A 253 -3.49 -1.10 -20.80
N CYS A 254 -3.42 -2.36 -21.22
CA CYS A 254 -2.87 -2.76 -22.52
C CYS A 254 -3.57 -2.03 -23.70
N PRO A 255 -4.91 -1.94 -23.78
CA PRO A 255 -5.58 -1.16 -24.82
C PRO A 255 -5.25 0.34 -24.82
N GLN A 256 -4.90 0.90 -23.67
CA GLN A 256 -4.52 2.31 -23.52
C GLN A 256 -3.05 2.54 -23.88
N MET A 257 -2.19 1.52 -23.77
CA MET A 257 -0.77 1.59 -24.15
C MET A 257 -0.53 1.34 -25.64
N VAL A 258 -1.41 0.58 -26.32
CA VAL A 258 -1.29 0.28 -27.76
C VAL A 258 -1.20 1.56 -28.61
N PRO A 259 -2.03 2.61 -28.44
CA PRO A 259 -1.91 3.85 -29.21
C PRO A 259 -0.61 4.61 -28.95
N TYR A 260 -0.11 4.62 -27.71
CA TYR A 260 1.16 5.29 -27.37
C TYR A 260 2.35 4.54 -27.95
N CYS A 261 2.33 3.21 -27.90
CA CYS A 261 3.38 2.37 -28.48
C CYS A 261 3.38 2.48 -30.01
N LEU A 262 2.22 2.46 -30.67
CA LEU A 262 2.08 2.65 -32.11
C LEU A 262 2.52 4.05 -32.57
N HIS A 263 2.19 5.10 -31.81
CA HIS A 263 2.63 6.47 -32.10
C HIS A 263 4.15 6.63 -31.91
N THR A 264 4.73 5.99 -30.89
CA THR A 264 6.18 6.04 -30.66
C THR A 264 6.95 5.22 -31.69
N LEU A 265 6.42 4.05 -32.07
CA LEU A 265 6.98 3.23 -33.16
C LEU A 265 6.88 3.97 -34.51
N GLY A 266 5.73 4.58 -34.82
CA GLY A 266 5.53 5.36 -36.04
C GLY A 266 6.44 6.59 -36.11
N TYR A 267 6.63 7.30 -34.99
CA TYR A 267 7.57 8.44 -34.92
C TYR A 267 9.04 8.01 -35.02
N LEU A 268 9.40 6.83 -34.48
CA LEU A 268 10.74 6.27 -34.62
C LEU A 268 11.01 5.76 -36.03
N ASP A 269 10.02 5.16 -36.68
CA ASP A 269 10.10 4.70 -38.08
C ASP A 269 10.20 5.88 -39.05
N GLU A 270 9.41 6.95 -38.84
CA GLU A 270 9.50 8.20 -39.60
C GLU A 270 10.86 8.91 -39.40
N LYS A 271 11.40 8.91 -38.17
CA LYS A 271 12.75 9.45 -37.92
C LYS A 271 13.87 8.58 -38.48
N LEU A 272 13.75 7.25 -38.43
CA LEU A 272 14.72 6.37 -39.06
C LEU A 272 14.72 6.57 -40.58
N TRP A 273 13.54 6.71 -41.18
CA TRP A 273 13.39 7.00 -42.60
C TRP A 273 13.99 8.35 -42.99
N GLU A 274 13.71 9.42 -42.23
CA GLU A 274 14.30 10.76 -42.45
C GLU A 274 15.83 10.76 -42.33
N VAL A 275 16.40 10.02 -41.36
CA VAL A 275 17.86 9.90 -41.18
C VAL A 275 18.48 9.11 -42.34
N GLU A 276 17.85 8.01 -42.75
CA GLU A 276 18.37 7.17 -43.85
C GLU A 276 18.21 7.86 -45.23
N LEU A 277 17.19 8.69 -45.42
CA LEU A 277 16.98 9.52 -46.60
C LEU A 277 17.99 10.70 -46.65
N SER A 278 18.29 11.30 -45.50
CA SER A 278 19.30 12.36 -45.36
C SER A 278 20.71 11.83 -45.65
N GLU A 279 21.09 10.67 -45.10
CA GLU A 279 22.39 10.04 -45.40
C GLU A 279 22.51 9.66 -46.88
N LYS A 280 21.44 9.17 -47.52
CA LYS A 280 21.42 8.87 -48.96
C LYS A 280 21.43 10.13 -49.83
N MET A 281 20.86 11.26 -49.39
CA MET A 281 20.94 12.55 -50.10
C MET A 281 22.28 13.26 -49.93
N ILE A 282 22.98 13.10 -48.80
CA ILE A 282 24.32 13.64 -48.59
C ILE A 282 25.37 12.89 -49.44
N GLY A 283 25.12 11.62 -49.78
CA GLY A 283 25.93 10.82 -50.71
C GLY A 283 25.74 11.17 -52.21
N LEU A 284 24.86 12.09 -52.57
CA LEU A 284 24.52 12.45 -53.95
C LEU A 284 24.75 13.94 -54.27
N THR A 285 25.83 14.53 -53.74
CA THR A 285 26.34 15.81 -54.26
C THR A 285 27.20 15.57 -55.51
N PRO A 286 26.84 16.12 -56.70
CA PRO A 286 27.67 15.98 -57.89
C PRO A 286 28.97 16.77 -57.76
N PHE A 287 30.07 16.08 -58.02
CA PHE A 287 31.46 16.48 -57.93
C PHE A 287 31.90 17.53 -58.98
N TRP A 288 31.10 18.57 -59.25
CA TRP A 288 31.30 19.46 -60.42
C TRP A 288 31.51 20.95 -60.16
N LEU A 289 31.93 21.38 -58.97
CA LEU A 289 32.13 22.82 -58.70
C LEU A 289 33.45 23.18 -58.00
N LEU A 290 34.55 22.50 -58.35
CA LEU A 290 35.87 22.76 -57.75
C LEU A 290 37.07 22.77 -58.71
N MET A 291 36.87 23.11 -60.00
CA MET A 291 38.00 23.45 -60.89
C MET A 291 37.69 24.64 -61.80
N ALA A 292 38.13 25.84 -61.41
CA ALA A 292 38.62 26.87 -62.32
C ALA A 292 39.57 27.84 -61.57
N PRO A 293 40.65 28.35 -62.21
CA PRO A 293 41.86 28.79 -61.51
C PRO A 293 41.91 30.29 -61.22
N LYS A 294 42.73 30.63 -60.22
CA LYS A 294 43.14 32.00 -59.84
C LYS A 294 43.85 32.68 -61.02
N GLY A 295 43.34 33.83 -61.44
CA GLY A 295 43.95 34.71 -62.43
C GLY A 295 43.56 36.17 -62.16
N SER A 296 44.55 37.04 -62.23
CA SER A 296 44.61 38.39 -61.67
C SER A 296 43.91 39.50 -62.46
N LEU A 297 43.84 40.67 -61.80
CA LEU A 297 43.92 42.05 -62.33
C LEU A 297 42.62 42.81 -62.66
N PHE A 298 42.61 44.02 -62.06
CA PHE A 298 41.99 45.29 -62.47
C PHE A 298 40.47 45.44 -62.33
N LYS A 299 39.94 46.34 -61.49
CA LYS A 299 39.97 47.84 -61.42
C LYS A 299 38.73 48.43 -62.11
N LEU A 300 38.15 49.42 -61.40
CA LEU A 300 37.22 50.48 -61.84
C LEU A 300 35.70 50.28 -61.65
N TRP A 301 35.17 51.12 -60.72
CA TRP A 301 34.03 52.05 -60.83
C TRP A 301 32.63 51.46 -61.11
N GLY A 302 31.55 51.87 -60.44
CA GLY A 302 31.33 52.93 -59.48
C GLY A 302 29.83 53.11 -59.22
N ARG A 303 29.54 53.75 -58.08
CA ARG A 303 28.24 54.20 -57.54
C ARG A 303 27.25 53.14 -57.07
#